data_AF-A0A8H7HX48-F1
#
_entry.id   AF-A0A8H7HX48-F1
#
_cell.length_a   1.000
_cell.length_b   1.000
_cell.length_c   1.000
_cell.angle_alpha   90.00
_cell.angle_beta   90.00
_cell.angle_gamma   90.00
#
_symmetry.space_group_name_H-M   'P 1'
#
loop_
_entity.id
_entity.type
_entity.pdbx_description
1 polymer ?
#
loop_
_entity_poly.entity_id
_entity_poly.type
_entity_poly.pdbx_seq_one_letter_code
_entity_poly.pdbx_strand_id
1 'polypeptide(L)'
;MLADNPNVHVRALDWEDSVNPDRQSFVLSLLEEIDADVILAADVVYDLSIIAPLTRTLRLALERPFPAERDLHDGVNNQQSFQLGSPRSAYIALTLRREQTFSEFLSSAGEEQEGLFVEFIDMDLPPHDARVFCTDNISGAATTRLMRLAVAG
;
A
#
# COMPACT_ATOMS: atom_id res chain seq x y z
N MET A 1 -13.47 17.52 14.23
CA MET A 1 -14.16 16.22 14.28
C MET A 1 -14.11 15.62 12.88
N LEU A 2 -13.31 14.58 12.68
CA LEU A 2 -13.26 13.82 11.42
C LEU A 2 -14.45 12.84 11.27
N ALA A 3 -15.23 12.66 12.34
CA ALA A 3 -16.30 11.67 12.43
C ALA A 3 -17.53 11.94 11.55
N ASP A 4 -17.68 13.16 11.00
CA ASP A 4 -18.90 13.57 10.28
C ASP A 4 -18.71 13.65 8.75
N ASN A 5 -17.56 13.25 8.20
CA ASN A 5 -17.39 13.20 6.76
C ASN A 5 -17.88 11.83 6.23
N PRO A 6 -18.95 11.78 5.41
CA PRO A 6 -19.50 10.51 4.93
C PRO A 6 -18.54 9.71 4.04
N ASN A 7 -17.46 10.34 3.54
CA ASN A 7 -16.44 9.70 2.70
C ASN A 7 -15.21 9.25 3.49
N VAL A 8 -15.17 9.47 4.81
CA VAL A 8 -14.08 9.02 5.68
C VAL A 8 -14.60 7.92 6.58
N HIS A 9 -14.11 6.71 6.34
CA HIS A 9 -14.43 5.55 7.16
C HIS A 9 -13.20 5.09 7.92
N VAL A 10 -13.42 4.69 9.16
CA VAL A 10 -12.38 4.08 10.00
C VAL A 10 -12.75 2.61 10.22
N ARG A 11 -11.78 1.73 10.00
CA ARG A 11 -11.87 0.29 10.23
C ARG A 11 -10.59 -0.17 10.91
N ALA A 12 -10.71 -1.19 11.76
CA ALA A 12 -9.55 -1.87 12.33
C ALA A 12 -9.07 -2.92 11.31
N LEU A 13 -7.76 -2.94 11.07
CA LEU A 13 -7.09 -3.94 10.26
C LEU A 13 -5.81 -4.33 11.01
N ASP A 14 -5.77 -5.57 11.49
CA ASP A 14 -4.57 -6.17 12.04
C ASP A 14 -3.83 -6.89 10.92
N TRP A 15 -2.57 -6.53 10.68
CA TRP A 15 -1.79 -7.14 9.60
C TRP A 15 -1.47 -8.61 9.89
N GLU A 16 -1.40 -9.03 11.15
CA GLU A 16 -1.14 -10.42 11.54
C GLU A 16 -2.26 -11.36 11.06
N ASP A 17 -3.48 -10.85 10.92
CA ASP A 17 -4.61 -11.63 10.40
C ASP A 17 -4.41 -12.04 8.93
N SER A 18 -3.52 -11.36 8.19
CA SER A 18 -3.24 -11.66 6.77
C SER A 18 -2.37 -12.91 6.56
N VAL A 19 -1.57 -13.27 7.57
CA VAL A 19 -0.73 -14.47 7.59
C VAL A 19 -1.37 -15.62 8.36
N ASN A 20 -2.45 -15.35 9.10
CA ASN A 20 -3.24 -16.34 9.82
C ASN A 20 -4.31 -16.97 8.89
N PRO A 21 -4.22 -18.27 8.55
CA PRO A 21 -5.18 -18.92 7.64
C PRO A 21 -6.64 -18.84 8.11
N ASP A 22 -6.89 -18.86 9.42
CA ASP A 22 -8.24 -18.83 9.98
C ASP A 22 -8.88 -17.44 9.88
N ARG A 23 -8.07 -16.40 9.70
CA ARG A 23 -8.51 -14.99 9.68
C ARG A 23 -8.32 -14.31 8.33
N GLN A 24 -7.63 -14.95 7.40
CA GLN A 24 -7.38 -14.43 6.06
C GLN A 24 -8.69 -14.09 5.31
N SER A 25 -9.75 -14.88 5.51
CA SER A 25 -11.07 -14.62 4.92
C SER A 25 -11.67 -13.29 5.38
N PHE A 26 -11.53 -12.95 6.67
CA PHE A 26 -11.95 -11.67 7.21
C PHE A 26 -11.18 -10.50 6.59
N VAL A 27 -9.85 -10.64 6.46
CA VAL A 27 -9.00 -9.62 5.83
C VAL A 27 -9.42 -9.38 4.38
N LEU A 28 -9.64 -10.45 3.61
CA LEU A 28 -10.09 -10.36 2.22
C LEU A 28 -11.45 -9.65 2.11
N SER A 29 -12.45 -10.06 2.92
CA SER A 29 -13.76 -9.41 2.92
C SER A 29 -13.69 -7.93 3.28
N LEU A 30 -12.83 -7.55 4.25
CA LEU A 30 -12.63 -6.14 4.60
C LEU A 30 -11.96 -5.36 3.44
N LEU A 31 -10.96 -5.93 2.79
CA LEU A 31 -10.28 -5.29 1.64
C LEU A 31 -11.20 -5.15 0.43
N GLU A 32 -12.12 -6.10 0.22
CA GLU A 32 -13.19 -6.02 -0.78
C GLU A 32 -14.23 -4.96 -0.43
N GLU A 33 -14.63 -4.80 0.84
CA GLU A 33 -15.51 -3.72 1.29
C GLU A 33 -14.87 -2.34 1.05
N ILE A 34 -13.58 -2.21 1.36
CA ILE A 34 -12.83 -0.95 1.20
C ILE A 34 -12.66 -0.59 -0.28
N ASP A 35 -12.38 -1.57 -1.12
CA ASP A 35 -12.11 -1.45 -2.56
C ASP A 35 -11.20 -0.27 -2.95
N ALA A 36 -10.08 -0.09 -2.23
CA ALA A 36 -9.14 1.01 -2.50
C ALA A 36 -8.36 0.85 -3.81
N ASP A 37 -8.45 1.82 -4.72
CA ASP A 37 -7.56 1.91 -5.89
C ASP A 37 -6.12 2.26 -5.52
N VAL A 38 -5.98 3.05 -4.45
CA VAL A 38 -4.71 3.57 -3.94
C VAL A 38 -4.59 3.27 -2.45
N ILE A 39 -3.48 2.65 -2.07
CA ILE A 39 -3.12 2.39 -0.68
C ILE A 39 -2.00 3.35 -0.30
N LEU A 40 -2.14 4.02 0.84
CA LEU A 40 -1.12 4.94 1.36
C LEU A 40 -0.59 4.42 2.69
N ALA A 41 0.73 4.42 2.84
CA ALA A 41 1.39 4.10 4.10
C ALA A 41 2.57 5.04 4.36
N ALA A 42 2.79 5.39 5.62
CA ALA A 42 3.87 6.25 6.04
C ALA A 42 4.57 5.66 7.27
N ASP A 43 5.89 5.51 7.21
CA ASP A 43 6.73 5.01 8.30
C ASP A 43 6.25 3.69 8.92
N VAL A 44 5.68 2.80 8.09
CA VAL A 44 5.16 1.49 8.54
C VAL A 44 6.20 0.38 8.58
N VAL A 45 7.41 0.60 8.03
CA VAL A 45 8.52 -0.37 8.00
C VAL A 45 9.52 0.00 9.08
N TYR A 46 9.26 -0.40 10.32
CA TYR A 46 10.08 -0.01 11.48
C TYR A 46 10.52 -1.16 12.39
N ASP A 47 9.87 -2.32 12.32
CA ASP A 47 10.20 -3.53 13.07
C ASP A 47 10.22 -4.76 12.16
N LEU A 48 11.04 -5.76 12.46
CA LEU A 48 11.14 -6.97 11.62
C LEU A 48 9.91 -7.87 11.76
N SER A 49 9.28 -7.90 12.93
CA SER A 49 8.10 -8.75 13.20
C SER A 49 6.91 -8.41 12.32
N ILE A 50 6.77 -7.14 11.93
CA ILE A 50 5.63 -6.67 11.12
C ILE A 50 5.84 -6.80 9.62
N ILE A 51 7.05 -7.16 9.15
CA ILE A 51 7.36 -7.11 7.71
C ILE A 51 6.51 -8.12 6.93
N ALA A 52 6.55 -9.39 7.33
CA ALA A 52 5.77 -10.44 6.68
C ALA A 52 4.26 -10.18 6.70
N PRO A 53 3.62 -9.83 7.84
CA PRO A 53 2.20 -9.51 7.85
C PRO A 53 1.86 -8.25 7.03
N LEU A 54 2.73 -7.23 7.02
CA LEU A 54 2.54 -6.03 6.20
C LEU A 54 2.60 -6.35 4.69
N THR A 55 3.65 -7.03 4.23
CA THR A 55 3.82 -7.37 2.80
C THR A 55 2.72 -8.31 2.33
N ARG A 56 2.29 -9.25 3.17
CA ARG A 56 1.14 -10.12 2.88
C ARG A 56 -0.16 -9.34 2.78
N THR A 57 -0.43 -8.41 3.70
CA THR A 57 -1.61 -7.54 3.65
C THR A 57 -1.62 -6.70 2.36
N LEU A 58 -0.48 -6.09 2.02
CA LEU A 58 -0.34 -5.30 0.78
C LEU A 58 -0.59 -6.16 -0.45
N ARG A 59 -0.07 -7.40 -0.47
CA ARG A 59 -0.32 -8.34 -1.57
C ARG A 59 -1.80 -8.64 -1.73
N LEU A 60 -2.48 -9.07 -0.66
CA LEU A 60 -3.92 -9.35 -0.69
C LEU A 60 -4.72 -8.13 -1.18
N ALA A 61 -4.34 -6.93 -0.75
CA ALA A 61 -5.01 -5.70 -1.15
C ALA A 61 -4.80 -5.36 -2.63
N LEU A 62 -3.60 -5.60 -3.18
CA LEU A 62 -3.27 -5.26 -4.56
C LEU A 62 -3.76 -6.33 -5.56
N GLU A 63 -3.75 -7.60 -5.18
CA GLU A 63 -4.14 -8.76 -6.03
C GLU A 63 -5.63 -9.07 -6.03
N ARG A 64 -6.41 -8.48 -5.12
CA ARG A 64 -7.84 -8.76 -5.03
C ARG A 64 -8.53 -8.61 -6.39
N PRO A 65 -9.54 -9.43 -6.71
CA PRO A 65 -10.26 -9.29 -7.97
C PRO A 65 -10.77 -7.86 -8.17
N PHE A 66 -10.78 -7.37 -9.41
CA PHE A 66 -11.61 -6.21 -9.71
C PHE A 66 -13.07 -6.59 -9.40
N PRO A 67 -13.86 -5.70 -8.80
CA PRO A 67 -15.29 -5.95 -8.69
C PRO A 67 -15.78 -6.32 -10.09
N ALA A 68 -16.35 -7.51 -10.24
CA ALA A 68 -17.04 -7.86 -11.47
C ALA A 68 -17.99 -6.70 -11.77
N GLU A 69 -17.88 -6.11 -12.97
CA GLU A 69 -18.68 -4.97 -13.39
C GLU A 69 -20.08 -5.12 -12.80
N ARG A 70 -20.43 -4.26 -11.84
CA ARG A 70 -21.78 -4.26 -11.28
C ARG A 70 -22.70 -4.21 -12.48
N ASP A 71 -23.52 -5.24 -12.67
CA ASP A 71 -24.37 -5.44 -13.84
C ASP A 71 -25.00 -4.11 -14.30
N LEU A 72 -24.34 -3.41 -15.23
CA LEU A 72 -24.89 -2.25 -15.92
C LEU A 72 -25.72 -2.80 -17.09
N HIS A 73 -26.76 -3.54 -16.72
CA HIS A 73 -27.95 -3.64 -17.54
C HIS A 73 -28.74 -2.34 -17.40
N ASP A 74 -28.29 -1.28 -18.06
CA ASP A 74 -29.25 -0.48 -18.83
C ASP A 74 -28.55 0.14 -20.04
N GLY A 75 -29.19 -0.03 -21.19
CA GLY A 75 -28.54 0.01 -22.50
C GLY A 75 -27.91 1.36 -22.86
N VAL A 76 -26.89 1.32 -23.70
CA VAL A 76 -26.89 1.80 -25.09
C VAL A 76 -25.49 1.61 -25.66
N ASN A 77 -25.46 0.98 -26.83
CA ASN A 77 -24.29 0.75 -27.67
C ASN A 77 -23.34 1.96 -27.71
N ASN A 78 -22.11 1.77 -27.25
CA ASN A 78 -20.93 2.31 -27.93
C ASN A 78 -19.71 1.47 -27.56
N GLN A 79 -19.06 0.95 -28.59
CA GLN A 79 -17.78 0.23 -28.49
C GLN A 79 -16.69 1.21 -28.04
N GLN A 80 -16.61 1.44 -26.75
CA GLN A 80 -15.39 1.86 -26.07
C GLN A 80 -15.15 0.80 -25.03
N SER A 81 -14.16 -0.05 -25.28
CA SER A 81 -13.60 -0.97 -24.30
C SER A 81 -13.36 -0.17 -23.02
N PHE A 82 -14.24 -0.32 -22.03
CA PHE A 82 -14.12 0.39 -20.76
C PHE A 82 -12.75 0.04 -20.19
N GLN A 83 -11.99 1.09 -19.89
CA GLN A 83 -10.60 1.00 -19.51
C GLN A 83 -10.46 -0.02 -18.38
N LEU A 84 -9.72 -1.10 -18.66
CA LEU A 84 -9.22 -2.04 -17.66
C LEU A 84 -8.72 -1.18 -16.48
N GLY A 85 -9.36 -1.32 -15.32
CA GLY A 85 -9.15 -0.43 -14.18
C GLY A 85 -7.66 -0.16 -13.96
N SER A 86 -7.29 1.10 -13.71
CA SER A 86 -5.88 1.45 -13.50
C SER A 86 -5.27 0.48 -12.47
N PRO A 87 -4.05 -0.03 -12.70
CA PRO A 87 -3.45 -1.02 -11.83
C PRO A 87 -3.36 -0.46 -10.40
N ARG A 88 -3.95 -1.18 -9.45
CA ARG A 88 -3.92 -0.82 -8.03
C ARG A 88 -2.49 -0.63 -7.58
N SER A 89 -2.27 0.41 -6.78
CA SER A 89 -0.93 0.80 -6.38
C SER A 89 -0.89 1.14 -4.89
N ALA A 90 0.17 0.74 -4.22
CA ALA A 90 0.47 1.20 -2.87
C ALA A 90 1.64 2.18 -2.92
N TYR A 91 1.50 3.33 -2.27
CA TYR A 91 2.57 4.30 -2.08
C TYR A 91 3.01 4.29 -0.64
N ILE A 92 4.31 4.04 -0.43
CA ILE A 92 4.90 3.92 0.90
C ILE A 92 5.99 4.96 1.04
N ALA A 93 5.78 5.92 1.93
CA ALA A 93 6.78 6.89 2.35
C ALA A 93 7.49 6.37 3.60
N LEU A 94 8.82 6.27 3.57
CA LEU A 94 9.61 5.70 4.67
C LEU A 94 10.79 6.59 5.03
N THR A 95 11.06 6.68 6.31
CA THR A 95 12.32 7.17 6.86
C THR A 95 13.27 5.99 7.09
N LEU A 96 14.38 5.94 6.38
CA LEU A 96 15.41 4.90 6.57
C LEU A 96 16.17 5.15 7.88
N ARG A 97 15.71 4.51 8.96
CA ARG A 97 16.36 4.53 10.27
C ARG A 97 17.25 3.30 10.52
N ARG A 98 16.91 2.17 9.91
CA ARG A 98 17.63 0.90 10.01
C ARG A 98 17.65 0.23 8.63
N GLU A 99 18.83 0.03 8.08
CA GLU A 99 18.99 -0.61 6.77
C GLU A 99 18.45 -2.04 6.75
N GLN A 100 18.63 -2.79 7.84
CA GLN A 100 18.17 -4.17 7.95
C GLN A 100 16.65 -4.30 7.74
N THR A 101 15.84 -3.48 8.41
CA THR A 101 14.38 -3.51 8.29
C THR A 101 13.93 -3.18 6.87
N PHE A 102 14.65 -2.26 6.22
CA PHE A 102 14.37 -1.89 4.84
C PHE A 102 14.74 -2.99 3.85
N SER A 103 15.92 -3.60 3.97
CA SER A 103 16.34 -4.72 3.13
C SER A 103 15.40 -5.91 3.27
N GLU A 104 15.02 -6.27 4.50
CA GLU A 104 14.08 -7.36 4.76
C GLU A 104 12.70 -7.08 4.17
N PHE A 105 12.23 -5.82 4.21
CA PHE A 105 10.99 -5.42 3.56
C PHE A 105 11.04 -5.61 2.05
N LEU A 106 12.13 -5.17 1.39
CA LEU A 106 12.28 -5.35 -0.06
C LEU A 106 12.35 -6.84 -0.44
N SER A 107 13.08 -7.64 0.33
CA SER A 107 13.15 -9.09 0.13
C SER A 107 11.77 -9.75 0.29
N SER A 108 11.05 -9.44 1.36
CA SER A 108 9.71 -9.99 1.60
C SER A 108 8.68 -9.54 0.56
N ALA A 109 8.78 -8.29 0.08
CA ALA A 109 7.92 -7.80 -1.00
C ALA A 109 8.21 -8.50 -2.33
N GLY A 110 9.48 -8.79 -2.63
CA GLY A 110 9.95 -9.31 -3.91
C GLY A 110 10.11 -10.83 -4.04
N GLU A 111 9.64 -11.64 -3.07
CA GLU A 111 9.83 -13.10 -3.11
C GLU A 111 9.33 -13.76 -4.43
N GLU A 112 10.20 -14.62 -5.01
CA GLU A 112 10.33 -14.94 -6.45
C GLU A 112 9.13 -15.58 -7.19
N GLN A 113 8.07 -16.00 -6.50
CA GLN A 113 6.96 -16.70 -7.19
C GLN A 113 5.71 -15.82 -7.41
N GLU A 114 5.50 -14.79 -6.58
CA GLU A 114 4.33 -13.89 -6.58
C GLU A 114 4.71 -12.51 -5.98
N GLY A 115 5.88 -12.00 -6.37
CA GLY A 115 6.46 -10.77 -5.80
C GLY A 115 5.74 -9.50 -6.25
N LEU A 116 5.66 -8.52 -5.35
CA LEU A 116 5.26 -7.15 -5.68
C LEU A 116 6.41 -6.45 -6.40
N PHE A 117 6.10 -5.76 -7.50
CA PHE A 117 7.06 -4.87 -8.15
C PHE A 117 7.24 -3.61 -7.31
N VAL A 118 8.48 -3.28 -6.95
CA VAL A 118 8.83 -2.09 -6.16
C VAL A 118 9.55 -1.08 -7.06
N GLU A 119 8.93 0.09 -7.23
CA GLU A 119 9.46 1.23 -7.95
C GLU A 119 9.85 2.34 -6.98
N PHE A 120 11.07 2.88 -7.09
CA PHE A 120 11.49 4.05 -6.31
C PHE A 120 11.07 5.33 -7.03
N ILE A 121 10.42 6.23 -6.29
CA ILE A 121 10.04 7.54 -6.80
C ILE A 121 11.03 8.56 -6.26
N ASP A 122 11.72 9.23 -7.17
CA ASP A 122 12.55 10.38 -6.83
C ASP A 122 11.65 11.51 -6.34
N MET A 123 11.82 11.87 -5.07
CA MET A 123 11.16 13.03 -4.51
C MET A 123 12.09 14.22 -4.70
N ASP A 124 11.63 15.19 -5.49
CA ASP A 124 12.31 16.48 -5.68
C ASP A 124 12.07 17.35 -4.44
N LEU A 125 12.64 16.89 -3.32
CA LEU A 125 12.42 17.53 -2.03
C LEU A 125 13.27 18.79 -1.95
N PRO A 126 12.71 19.90 -1.44
CA PRO A 126 13.51 21.09 -1.17
C PRO A 126 14.67 20.74 -0.23
N PRO A 127 15.78 21.51 -0.29
CA PRO A 127 16.91 21.30 0.61
C PRO A 127 16.43 21.34 2.07
N HIS A 128 17.13 20.60 2.94
CA HIS A 128 16.65 20.28 4.29
C HIS A 128 16.29 21.53 5.11
N ASP A 129 17.02 22.63 4.92
CA ASP A 129 16.81 23.93 5.57
C ASP A 129 15.55 24.69 5.10
N ALA A 130 14.98 24.32 3.96
CA ALA A 130 13.77 24.91 3.38
C ALA A 130 12.51 24.05 3.57
N ARG A 131 12.60 22.92 4.29
CA ARG A 131 11.45 22.05 4.55
C ARG A 131 10.63 22.58 5.72
N VAL A 132 9.30 22.64 5.54
CA VAL A 132 8.34 23.01 6.61
C VAL A 132 8.31 21.98 7.74
N PHE A 133 8.66 20.73 7.43
CA PHE A 133 8.83 19.64 8.39
C PHE A 133 10.29 19.20 8.41
N CYS A 134 11.07 19.72 9.37
CA CYS A 134 12.41 19.22 9.68
C CYS A 134 12.31 18.21 10.82
N THR A 135 12.91 17.03 10.64
CA THR A 135 13.17 16.13 11.78
C THR A 135 14.40 16.64 12.49
N ASP A 136 14.24 17.67 13.30
CA ASP A 136 15.30 18.18 14.15
C ASP A 136 15.72 17.06 15.12
N ASN A 137 16.99 16.64 15.05
CA ASN A 137 17.69 15.72 15.97
C ASN A 137 17.91 14.25 15.59
N ILE A 138 18.08 13.91 14.30
CA ILE A 138 18.78 12.64 13.98
C ILE A 138 20.14 12.99 13.37
N SER A 139 21.19 12.86 14.18
CA SER A 139 22.61 13.06 13.83
C SER A 139 23.18 12.06 12.82
N GLY A 140 22.33 11.40 12.05
CA GLY A 140 22.68 10.59 10.88
C GLY A 140 21.67 10.93 9.80
N ALA A 141 22.11 11.07 8.55
CA ALA A 141 21.27 11.46 7.42
C ALA A 141 20.10 10.48 7.24
N ALA A 142 19.01 10.69 7.98
CA ALA A 142 17.79 9.92 7.88
C ALA A 142 17.24 10.14 6.48
N THR A 143 17.40 9.14 5.65
CA THR A 143 17.10 9.26 4.23
C THR A 143 15.65 8.88 4.02
N THR A 144 14.84 9.80 3.50
CA THR A 144 13.46 9.50 3.13
C THR A 144 13.42 8.80 1.77
N ARG A 145 12.54 7.80 1.63
CA ARG A 145 12.26 7.10 0.39
C ARG A 145 10.76 7.11 0.13
N LEU A 146 10.37 7.30 -1.12
CA LEU A 146 9.01 7.03 -1.59
C LEU A 146 9.08 5.86 -2.55
N MET A 147 8.20 4.89 -2.35
CA MET A 147 8.12 3.71 -3.19
C MET A 147 6.70 3.51 -3.66
N ARG A 148 6.56 3.00 -4.87
CA ARG A 148 5.30 2.48 -5.40
C ARG A 148 5.40 0.97 -5.52
N LEU A 149 4.39 0.28 -5.00
CA LEU A 149 4.24 -1.18 -5.09
C LEU A 149 3.02 -1.51 -5.94
N ALA A 150 3.17 -2.49 -6.82
CA ALA A 150 2.10 -3.01 -7.67
C ALA A 150 2.29 -4.52 -7.91
N VAL A 151 1.21 -5.22 -8.30
CA VAL A 151 1.30 -6.61 -8.74
C VAL A 151 2.07 -6.66 -10.07
N ALA A 152 2.95 -7.65 -10.24
CA ALA A 152 3.58 -7.92 -11.52
C ALA A 152 2.50 -8.34 -12.54
N GLY A 153 2.36 -7.56 -13.63
CA GLY A 153 1.40 -7.84 -14.71
C GLY A 153 1.83 -8.97 -15.63
#